data_AF-A0AB73A7R3-F1
#
_entry.id   AF-A0AB73A7R3-F1
#
_cell.length_a   1.000
_cell.length_b   1.000
_cell.length_c   1.000
_cell.angle_alpha   90.00
_cell.angle_beta   90.00
_cell.angle_gamma   90.00
#
_symmetry.space_group_name_H-M   'P 1'
#
loop_
_entity.id
_entity.type
_entity.pdbx_description
1 polymer ?
#
loop_
_entity_poly.entity_id
_entity_poly.type
_entity_poly.pdbx_seq_one_letter_code
_entity_poly.pdbx_strand_id
1 'polypeptide(L)'
;MLNLNNMKRSFLPILDQVIKNKLAFELNAKSAYLYDNLALYEYVIDLYLSRGGTLFSVGSDGHYLEHFRFHFDDLFALLKAKGVTELAIYQKGKRIMVPLPV
;
A
#
# COMPACT_ATOMS: atom_id res chain seq x y z
N MET A 1 -22.34 4.31 -0.04
CA MET A 1 -21.44 3.54 -0.93
C MET A 1 -20.64 4.54 -1.75
N LEU A 2 -19.31 4.58 -1.61
CA LEU A 2 -18.43 5.42 -2.43
C LEU A 2 -18.63 5.05 -3.91
N ASN A 3 -18.82 6.05 -4.78
CA ASN A 3 -18.89 5.81 -6.22
C ASN A 3 -17.47 5.63 -6.79
N LEU A 4 -16.92 4.43 -6.62
CA LEU A 4 -15.57 4.05 -7.03
C LEU A 4 -15.33 4.23 -8.55
N ASN A 5 -16.38 4.19 -9.36
CA ASN A 5 -16.29 4.34 -10.81
C ASN A 5 -15.88 5.75 -11.24
N ASN A 6 -16.38 6.80 -10.57
CA ASN A 6 -15.98 8.17 -10.86
C ASN A 6 -14.56 8.47 -10.37
N MET A 7 -14.18 7.91 -9.21
CA MET A 7 -12.82 8.07 -8.67
C MET A 7 -11.77 7.38 -9.55
N LYS A 8 -12.10 6.24 -10.15
CA LYS A 8 -11.19 5.50 -11.04
C LYS A 8 -10.62 6.37 -12.16
N ARG A 9 -11.43 7.25 -12.75
CA ARG A 9 -10.99 8.10 -13.88
C ARG A 9 -9.89 9.08 -13.48
N SER A 10 -9.99 9.69 -12.29
CA SER A 10 -8.99 10.64 -11.80
C SER A 10 -7.81 9.93 -11.12
N PHE A 11 -8.03 8.71 -10.62
CA PHE A 11 -7.03 7.99 -9.84
C PHE A 11 -6.05 7.18 -10.70
N LEU A 12 -6.49 6.60 -11.83
CA LEU A 12 -5.60 5.84 -12.71
C LEU A 12 -4.40 6.66 -13.22
N PRO A 13 -4.55 7.93 -13.66
CA PRO A 13 -3.40 8.76 -14.03
C PRO A 13 -2.41 9.00 -12.88
N ILE A 14 -2.90 9.03 -11.63
CA ILE A 14 -2.03 9.17 -10.45
C ILE A 14 -1.22 7.89 -10.26
N LEU A 15 -1.85 6.71 -10.34
CA LEU A 15 -1.13 5.43 -10.26
C LEU A 15 -0.08 5.31 -11.37
N ASP A 16 -0.42 5.72 -12.60
CA ASP A 16 0.52 5.71 -13.72
C ASP A 16 1.75 6.60 -13.43
N GLN A 17 1.53 7.76 -12.80
CA GLN A 17 2.61 8.65 -12.40
C GLN A 17 3.43 8.06 -11.24
N VAL A 18 2.80 7.41 -10.25
CA VAL A 18 3.49 6.69 -9.16
C VAL A 18 4.42 5.62 -9.74
N ILE A 19 3.92 4.81 -10.68
CA ILE A 19 4.69 3.74 -11.36
C ILE A 19 5.84 4.35 -12.17
N LYS A 20 5.55 5.35 -13.01
CA LYS A 20 6.54 6.03 -13.86
C LYS A 20 7.70 6.60 -13.05
N ASN A 21 7.42 7.18 -11.90
CA ASN A 21 8.43 7.79 -11.02
C ASN A 21 9.02 6.79 -10.02
N LYS A 22 8.68 5.50 -10.11
CA LYS A 22 9.17 4.43 -9.24
C LYS A 22 8.93 4.75 -7.76
N LEU A 23 7.76 5.31 -7.45
CA LEU A 23 7.29 5.57 -6.10
C LEU A 23 6.61 4.32 -5.55
N ALA A 24 6.79 4.07 -4.26
CA ALA A 24 6.07 3.00 -3.57
C ALA A 24 4.64 3.43 -3.25
N PHE A 25 3.70 2.52 -3.42
CA PHE A 25 2.33 2.68 -2.92
C PHE A 25 2.29 2.26 -1.45
N GLU A 26 1.96 3.21 -0.56
CA GLU A 26 1.90 2.96 0.88
C GLU A 26 0.57 2.33 1.28
N LEU A 27 0.64 1.20 2.01
CA LEU A 27 -0.45 0.69 2.81
C LEU A 27 -0.33 1.28 4.21
N ASN A 28 -1.30 2.13 4.55
CA ASN A 28 -1.36 2.80 5.84
C ASN A 28 -2.32 2.06 6.78
N ALA A 29 -1.79 1.46 7.85
CA ALA A 29 -2.56 0.58 8.72
C ALA A 29 -3.65 1.32 9.51
N LYS A 30 -3.38 2.55 9.96
CA LYS A 30 -4.38 3.37 10.64
C LYS A 30 -5.57 3.65 9.72
N SER A 31 -5.30 4.06 8.48
CA SER A 31 -6.35 4.26 7.48
C SER A 31 -7.14 2.98 7.18
N ALA A 32 -6.45 1.86 7.00
CA ALA A 32 -7.07 0.58 6.70
C ALA A 32 -7.97 0.06 7.83
N TYR A 33 -7.50 0.10 9.08
CA TYR A 33 -8.17 -0.58 10.20
C TYR A 33 -8.87 0.34 11.20
N LEU A 34 -8.35 1.54 11.50
CA LEU A 34 -9.05 2.48 12.41
C LEU A 34 -10.12 3.30 11.69
N TYR A 35 -9.96 3.53 10.39
CA TYR A 35 -10.91 4.29 9.57
C TYR A 35 -11.67 3.41 8.57
N ASP A 36 -11.60 2.08 8.72
CA ASP A 36 -12.38 1.09 7.97
C ASP A 36 -12.27 1.21 6.44
N ASN A 37 -11.07 1.53 5.94
CA ASN A 37 -10.81 1.68 4.50
C ASN A 37 -10.14 0.45 3.86
N LEU A 38 -10.10 -0.71 4.54
CA LEU A 38 -9.41 -1.90 4.02
C LEU A 38 -9.88 -2.30 2.61
N ALA A 39 -11.20 -2.30 2.37
CA ALA A 39 -11.77 -2.63 1.06
C ALA A 39 -11.30 -1.68 -0.07
N LEU A 40 -11.01 -0.42 0.26
CA LEU A 40 -10.44 0.54 -0.70
C LEU A 40 -8.98 0.17 -1.04
N TYR A 41 -8.19 -0.24 -0.05
CA TYR A 41 -6.83 -0.72 -0.29
C TYR A 41 -6.84 -1.97 -1.17
N GLU A 42 -7.68 -2.96 -0.88
CA GLU A 42 -7.79 -4.17 -1.71
C GLU A 42 -8.08 -3.84 -3.18
N TYR A 43 -9.07 -2.97 -3.42
CA TYR A 43 -9.42 -2.52 -4.75
C TYR A 43 -8.27 -1.77 -5.45
N VAL A 44 -7.59 -0.87 -4.75
CA VAL A 44 -6.48 -0.09 -5.32
C VAL A 44 -5.25 -0.95 -5.56
N ILE A 45 -4.95 -1.94 -4.71
CA ILE A 45 -3.85 -2.89 -4.93
C ILE A 45 -4.08 -3.63 -6.25
N ASP A 46 -5.29 -4.14 -6.48
CA ASP A 46 -5.62 -4.84 -7.73
C ASP A 46 -5.44 -3.93 -8.95
N LEU A 47 -5.88 -2.67 -8.86
CA LEU A 47 -5.67 -1.69 -9.93
C LEU A 47 -4.18 -1.40 -10.15
N TYR A 48 -3.43 -1.12 -9.09
CA TYR A 48 -2.00 -0.79 -9.17
C TYR A 48 -1.19 -1.94 -9.79
N LEU A 49 -1.44 -3.17 -9.35
CA LEU A 49 -0.84 -4.39 -9.92
C LEU A 49 -1.21 -4.55 -11.39
N SER A 50 -2.48 -4.38 -11.77
CA SER A 50 -2.93 -4.48 -13.17
C SER A 50 -2.29 -3.46 -14.11
N ARG A 51 -1.76 -2.35 -13.56
CA ARG A 51 -1.03 -1.31 -14.30
C ARG A 51 0.49 -1.55 -14.34
N GLY A 52 0.97 -2.63 -13.74
CA GLY A 52 2.39 -2.97 -13.67
C GLY A 52 3.13 -2.33 -12.47
N GLY A 53 2.38 -1.83 -11.49
CA GLY A 53 2.95 -1.37 -10.23
C GLY A 53 3.51 -2.52 -9.40
N THR A 54 4.65 -2.32 -8.76
CA THR A 54 5.38 -3.38 -8.03
C THR A 54 5.96 -2.92 -6.70
N LEU A 55 6.00 -1.62 -6.43
CA LEU A 55 6.65 -1.07 -5.24
C LEU A 55 5.60 -0.79 -4.18
N PHE A 56 5.72 -1.46 -3.03
CA PHE A 56 4.85 -1.28 -1.88
C PHE A 56 5.64 -0.86 -0.65
N SER A 57 5.08 0.00 0.18
CA SER A 57 5.58 0.30 1.53
C SER A 57 4.45 0.11 2.54
N VAL A 58 4.79 -0.12 3.81
CA VAL A 58 3.82 -0.28 4.89
C VAL A 58 4.17 0.67 6.02
N GLY A 59 3.18 1.41 6.50
CA GLY A 59 3.32 2.40 7.57
C GLY A 59 2.12 2.34 8.52
N SER A 60 2.35 2.49 9.83
CA SER A 60 1.25 2.48 10.80
C SER A 60 0.62 3.85 11.01
N ASP A 61 1.32 4.94 10.67
CA ASP A 61 0.95 6.32 11.06
C ASP A 61 0.67 6.45 12.58
N GLY A 62 1.44 5.69 13.35
CA GLY A 62 1.32 5.62 14.80
C GLY A 62 1.86 6.89 15.46
N HIS A 63 0.98 7.56 16.20
CA HIS A 63 1.33 8.68 17.08
C HIS A 63 1.45 8.25 18.56
N TYR A 64 1.10 6.99 18.86
CA TYR A 64 1.18 6.35 20.17
C TYR A 64 1.94 5.03 20.07
N LEU A 65 2.49 4.54 21.18
CA LEU A 65 3.31 3.33 21.21
C LEU A 65 2.50 2.09 20.80
N GLU A 66 1.23 2.04 21.17
CA GLU A 66 0.31 0.95 20.84
C GLU A 66 0.04 0.87 19.33
N HIS A 67 0.30 1.95 18.60
CA HIS A 67 0.18 1.97 17.13
C HIS A 67 1.49 1.58 16.44
N PHE A 68 2.55 1.22 17.17
CA PHE A 68 3.78 0.69 16.58
C PHE A 68 3.48 -0.63 15.87
N ARG A 69 3.74 -0.67 14.55
CA ARG A 69 3.46 -1.83 13.67
C ARG A 69 2.01 -2.34 13.74
N PHE A 70 1.06 -1.44 14.06
CA PHE A 70 -0.37 -1.74 14.11
C PHE A 70 -0.83 -2.48 12.84
N HIS A 71 -1.40 -3.68 12.98
CA HIS A 71 -1.86 -4.56 11.88
C HIS A 71 -0.86 -4.79 10.73
N PHE A 72 0.45 -4.75 11.00
CA PHE A 72 1.44 -5.02 9.94
C PHE A 72 1.31 -6.44 9.39
N ASP A 73 1.11 -7.42 10.26
CA ASP A 73 1.03 -8.83 9.86
C ASP A 73 -0.18 -9.07 8.93
N ASP A 74 -1.31 -8.39 9.17
CA ASP A 74 -2.48 -8.45 8.31
C ASP A 74 -2.23 -7.80 6.95
N LEU A 75 -1.58 -6.64 6.91
CA LEU A 75 -1.20 -5.98 5.65
C LEU A 75 -0.17 -6.82 4.87
N PHE A 76 0.75 -7.49 5.55
CA PHE A 76 1.69 -8.40 4.91
C PHE A 76 0.97 -9.62 4.33
N ALA A 77 0.02 -10.20 5.07
CA ALA A 77 -0.81 -11.29 4.58
C ALA A 77 -1.62 -10.88 3.35
N LEU A 78 -2.21 -9.68 3.35
CA LEU A 78 -2.92 -9.11 2.19
C LEU A 78 -1.99 -8.99 0.98
N LEU A 79 -0.80 -8.40 1.14
CA LEU A 79 0.16 -8.25 0.05
C LEU A 79 0.64 -9.61 -0.49
N LYS A 80 0.93 -10.58 0.40
CA LYS A 80 1.29 -11.95 0.01
C LYS A 80 0.17 -12.62 -0.79
N ALA A 81 -1.08 -12.48 -0.36
CA ALA A 81 -2.24 -13.03 -1.06
C ALA A 81 -2.43 -12.42 -2.46
N LYS A 82 -1.91 -11.20 -2.69
CA LYS A 82 -1.89 -10.52 -3.99
C LYS A 82 -0.62 -10.80 -4.81
N GLY A 83 0.23 -11.73 -4.36
CA GLY A 83 1.45 -12.13 -5.07
C GLY A 83 2.63 -11.19 -4.91
N VAL A 84 2.57 -10.23 -3.99
CA VAL A 84 3.70 -9.35 -3.67
C VAL A 84 4.69 -10.13 -2.80
N THR A 85 5.99 -9.97 -3.07
CA THR A 85 7.08 -10.71 -2.40
C THR A 85 8.05 -9.83 -1.64
N GLU A 86 8.09 -8.53 -1.93
CA GLU A 86 9.05 -7.58 -1.36
C GLU A 86 8.39 -6.24 -0.98
N LEU A 87 8.97 -5.57 0.01
CA LEU A 87 8.64 -4.21 0.40
C LEU A 87 9.79 -3.27 0.06
N ALA A 88 9.43 -2.06 -0.39
CA ALA A 88 10.33 -0.93 -0.48
C ALA A 88 10.46 -0.27 0.90
N ILE A 89 11.66 -0.28 1.47
CA ILE A 89 12.03 0.53 2.63
C ILE A 89 13.00 1.63 2.22
N TYR A 90 13.08 2.69 3.01
CA TYR A 90 13.95 3.83 2.72
C TYR A 90 14.89 4.10 3.88
N GLN A 91 16.20 4.03 3.63
CA GLN A 91 17.22 4.36 4.60
C GLN A 91 18.11 5.46 4.02
N LYS A 92 18.22 6.58 4.74
CA LYS A 92 18.99 7.76 4.29
C LYS A 92 18.62 8.20 2.86
N GLY A 93 17.33 8.19 2.55
CA GLY A 93 16.79 8.57 1.23
C GLY A 93 17.01 7.54 0.12
N LYS A 94 17.67 6.40 0.38
CA LYS A 94 17.86 5.32 -0.60
C LYS A 94 16.82 4.23 -0.41
N ARG A 95 16.16 3.84 -1.51
CA ARG A 95 15.25 2.69 -1.53
C ARG A 95 16.04 1.39 -1.44
N ILE A 96 15.61 0.49 -0.57
CA ILE A 96 16.10 -0.88 -0.41
C ILE A 96 14.87 -1.79 -0.52
N MET A 97 14.98 -2.86 -1.29
CA MET A 97 13.95 -3.90 -1.33
C MET A 97 14.26 -4.96 -0.29
N VAL A 98 13.27 -5.34 0.50
CA VAL A 98 13.38 -6.42 1.50
C VAL A 98 12.27 -7.43 1.27
N PRO A 99 12.51 -8.73 1.50
CA PRO A 99 11.44 -9.73 1.47
C PRO A 99 10.29 -9.34 2.41
N LEU A 100 9.06 -9.61 1.99
CA LEU A 100 7.90 -9.50 2.88
C LEU A 100 8.16 -10.40 4.11
N PRO A 101 8.04 -9.86 5.33
CA PRO A 101 8.24 -10.64 6.55
C PRO A 101 7.33 -11.87 6.56
N VAL A 102 7.86 -13.00 7.02
CA VAL A 102 7.10 -14.24 7.23
C VAL A 102 6.05 -14.06 8.30
#